data_AF-A0A1G1EH23-F1
#
_entry.id   AF-A0A1G1EH23-F1
#
_cell.length_a   1.000
_cell.length_b   1.000
_cell.length_c   1.000
_cell.angle_alpha   90.00
_cell.angle_beta   90.00
_cell.angle_gamma   90.00
#
_symmetry.space_group_name_H-M   'P 1'
#
loop_
_entity.id
_entity.type
_entity.pdbx_description
1 polymer ?
#
loop_
_entity_poly.entity_id
_entity_poly.type
_entity_poly.pdbx_seq_one_letter_code
_entity_poly.pdbx_strand_id
1 'polypeptide(L)'
;MRQYIILLTGFFHLYVLLSNINASILTTRHNLSVSGPGELKALSEERVCVFCHTPHNASPQTPLWNKEVEPVNYILYESSTLQAIPTQPMGPSRLCLTCHDGLIALGALLTGKVTTTGEITPERRSDIGTDLADDHPISFSYLDSTIDPEIVSPPPNDPRLIFYGNFSIECSTCHDAHEDNHCDKGYECKFLVMDNRYAALCIKCHKMDGWLNSPKAISGATWNGTPPDPWPFTEWLTVAENGCQNCHMPHTAGEPKRLLSYAEEEWNCFPCHNGNVASKNVMADFEKASHHPVENTIGIHEPDENPLISGHVECVDCHNPHAHNERAAEAPDISGSLEKMKGIDRDGVVSDPARYQYEVCFKCHADTNSQLSYVQRVVDEPNTRIEFSLNNPSYHPVAGIGKNPDVPSIPSALEPTLLPSNIIYCTDCHDSDSSPKVGGSGARGAHGSSFAPILRERYEINDFTPESYESFALCYRCHNRDSILADESFPEHNEHISEEQVPCSACHDPHGVREDPASGSHTHLINFDTNIVEPLPGQLVPFFTDNGNRSGSCTLRCHSEDHTGTGDFAY
;
A
#
# COMPACT_ATOMS: atom_id res chain seq x y z
N MET A 1 -2.55 18.90 -90.40
CA MET A 1 -1.71 20.07 -90.10
C MET A 1 -1.46 20.11 -88.60
N ARG A 2 -0.23 20.49 -88.23
CA ARG A 2 0.49 20.45 -86.93
C ARG A 2 -0.33 20.82 -85.66
N GLN A 3 -0.19 20.04 -84.58
CA GLN A 3 0.55 20.28 -83.31
C GLN A 3 -0.13 21.32 -82.39
N TYR A 4 -0.23 21.22 -81.05
CA TYR A 4 0.71 20.74 -80.02
C TYR A 4 -0.04 20.27 -78.75
N ILE A 5 0.63 19.35 -78.04
CA ILE A 5 0.36 18.88 -76.67
C ILE A 5 0.82 19.95 -75.67
N ILE A 6 0.02 20.24 -74.63
CA ILE A 6 0.50 20.83 -73.37
C ILE A 6 -0.12 20.03 -72.22
N LEU A 7 0.72 19.23 -71.55
CA LEU A 7 0.47 18.62 -70.25
C LEU A 7 0.75 19.67 -69.16
N LEU A 8 -0.26 20.02 -68.37
CA LEU A 8 -0.09 20.79 -67.13
C LEU A 8 -0.21 19.83 -65.94
N THR A 9 0.94 19.45 -65.38
CA THR A 9 1.06 18.79 -64.08
C THR A 9 0.78 19.79 -62.97
N GLY A 10 -0.40 19.71 -62.34
CA GLY A 10 -0.73 20.48 -61.15
C GLY A 10 -0.10 19.86 -59.90
N PHE A 11 0.93 20.50 -59.37
CA PHE A 11 1.44 20.26 -58.01
C PHE A 11 0.39 20.76 -57.01
N PHE A 12 -0.28 19.85 -56.31
CA PHE A 12 -1.08 20.19 -55.13
C PHE A 12 -0.12 20.27 -53.92
N HIS A 13 0.42 21.46 -53.65
CA HIS A 13 1.06 21.73 -52.36
C HIS A 13 -0.04 21.88 -51.32
N LEU A 14 -0.28 20.81 -50.55
CA LEU A 14 -1.03 20.88 -49.31
C LEU A 14 -0.16 21.67 -48.31
N TYR A 15 -0.40 22.97 -48.20
CA TYR A 15 0.10 23.77 -47.08
C TYR A 15 -0.62 23.27 -45.82
N VAL A 16 0.04 22.40 -45.05
CA VAL A 16 -0.29 22.21 -43.65
C VAL A 16 0.05 23.54 -42.97
N LEU A 17 -0.96 24.35 -42.69
CA LEU A 17 -0.84 25.44 -41.73
C LEU A 17 -0.60 24.79 -40.37
N LEU A 18 0.67 24.59 -40.03
CA LEU A 18 1.09 24.45 -38.64
C LEU A 18 0.68 25.75 -37.95
N SER A 19 -0.42 25.70 -37.21
CA SER A 19 -0.72 26.71 -36.20
C SER A 19 0.36 26.59 -35.13
N ASN A 20 1.45 27.35 -35.29
CA ASN A 20 2.32 27.69 -34.18
C ASN A 20 1.48 28.49 -33.20
N ILE A 21 0.92 27.82 -32.20
CA ILE A 21 0.48 28.48 -30.98
C ILE A 21 1.78 28.97 -30.35
N ASN A 22 2.14 30.23 -30.62
CA ASN A 22 3.21 30.90 -29.88
C ASN A 22 2.72 30.97 -28.43
N ALA A 23 3.21 30.06 -27.60
CA ALA A 23 3.07 30.17 -26.17
C ALA A 23 3.66 31.53 -25.75
N SER A 24 2.86 32.30 -25.02
CA SER A 24 3.15 33.69 -24.73
C SER A 24 2.58 34.03 -23.38
N ILE A 25 3.40 34.64 -22.52
CA ILE A 25 2.99 35.15 -21.21
C ILE A 25 1.73 36.01 -21.30
N LEU A 26 1.47 36.66 -22.45
CA LEU A 26 0.31 37.52 -22.69
C LEU A 26 -1.03 36.84 -22.39
N THR A 27 -1.14 35.52 -22.61
CA THR A 27 -2.38 34.75 -22.42
C THR A 27 -2.39 33.96 -21.11
N THR A 28 -1.39 34.11 -20.26
CA THR A 28 -1.26 33.35 -19.00
C THR A 28 -1.67 34.17 -17.80
N ARG A 29 -1.90 33.52 -16.65
CA ARG A 29 -2.21 34.22 -15.39
C ARG A 29 -1.03 35.06 -14.86
N HIS A 30 0.19 34.86 -15.34
CA HIS A 30 1.34 35.71 -15.03
C HIS A 30 1.39 37.02 -15.83
N ASN A 31 0.50 37.21 -16.82
CA ASN A 31 0.23 38.55 -17.32
C ASN A 31 -0.56 39.34 -16.27
N LEU A 32 0.16 39.97 -15.33
CA LEU A 32 -0.44 40.81 -14.28
C LEU A 32 -0.79 42.23 -14.76
N SER A 33 -0.61 42.54 -16.05
CA SER A 33 -1.07 43.82 -16.61
C SER A 33 -2.59 43.88 -16.71
N VAL A 34 -3.14 45.05 -17.05
CA VAL A 34 -4.59 45.23 -17.31
C VAL A 34 -5.15 44.26 -18.34
N SER A 35 -4.32 43.82 -19.29
CA SER A 35 -4.69 42.88 -20.36
C SER A 35 -4.73 41.41 -19.91
N GLY A 36 -4.29 41.12 -18.69
CA GLY A 36 -4.22 39.77 -18.14
C GLY A 36 -5.56 39.05 -18.06
N PRO A 37 -5.58 37.72 -18.31
CA PRO A 37 -6.78 36.90 -18.14
C PRO A 37 -7.06 36.54 -16.67
N GLY A 38 -6.07 36.67 -15.78
CA GLY A 38 -6.19 36.32 -14.37
C GLY A 38 -7.07 37.28 -13.55
N GLU A 39 -7.59 36.79 -12.44
CA GLU A 39 -8.35 37.60 -11.46
C GLU A 39 -7.47 38.62 -10.75
N LEU A 40 -6.23 38.23 -10.44
CA LEU A 40 -5.19 39.08 -9.88
C LEU A 40 -4.44 39.78 -11.00
N LYS A 41 -4.64 41.09 -11.14
CA LYS A 41 -3.96 41.91 -12.14
C LYS A 41 -3.99 43.38 -11.76
N ALA A 42 -3.22 44.20 -12.47
CA ALA A 42 -3.19 45.64 -12.28
C ALA A 42 -4.47 46.32 -12.77
N LEU A 43 -4.80 47.44 -12.12
CA LEU A 43 -5.93 48.29 -12.52
C LEU A 43 -5.62 49.19 -13.72
N SER A 44 -4.34 49.55 -13.91
CA SER A 44 -3.94 50.52 -14.94
C SER A 44 -2.58 50.27 -15.61
N GLU A 45 -1.76 49.33 -15.13
CA GLU A 45 -0.45 49.06 -15.71
C GLU A 45 -0.57 48.18 -16.95
N GLU A 46 0.00 48.62 -18.08
CA GLU A 46 -0.06 47.92 -19.38
C GLU A 46 1.17 47.06 -19.66
N ARG A 47 2.30 47.33 -19.00
CA ARG A 47 3.55 46.58 -19.23
C ARG A 47 3.43 45.21 -18.58
N VAL A 48 3.65 44.16 -19.37
CA VAL A 48 3.48 42.77 -18.94
C VAL A 48 4.64 42.30 -18.07
N CYS A 49 5.88 42.52 -18.51
CA CYS A 49 7.05 41.99 -17.81
C CYS A 49 7.43 42.80 -16.57
N VAL A 50 6.88 44.00 -16.35
CA VAL A 50 7.34 44.92 -15.28
C VAL A 50 7.12 44.36 -13.88
N PHE A 51 6.21 43.40 -13.71
CA PHE A 51 5.95 42.77 -12.41
C PHE A 51 7.08 41.83 -11.97
N CYS A 52 7.88 41.37 -12.92
CA CYS A 52 8.96 40.40 -12.69
C CYS A 52 10.33 40.98 -13.06
N HIS A 53 10.44 41.67 -14.20
CA HIS A 53 11.70 42.14 -14.76
C HIS A 53 11.74 43.65 -14.93
N THR A 54 12.92 44.22 -14.70
CA THR A 54 13.23 45.61 -15.05
C THR A 54 14.68 45.70 -15.54
N PRO A 55 14.97 46.46 -16.62
CA PRO A 55 16.33 46.64 -17.08
C PRO A 55 17.17 47.57 -16.17
N HIS A 56 16.54 48.38 -15.32
CA HIS A 56 17.21 49.33 -14.42
C HIS A 56 16.55 49.37 -13.05
N ASN A 57 17.32 49.72 -12.01
CA ASN A 57 16.89 49.67 -10.60
C ASN A 57 16.33 48.28 -10.22
N ALA A 58 16.96 47.24 -10.76
CA ALA A 58 16.63 45.84 -10.48
C ALA A 58 17.41 45.32 -9.27
N SER A 59 16.87 44.29 -8.64
CA SER A 59 17.67 43.39 -7.83
C SER A 59 18.69 42.68 -8.74
N PRO A 60 19.96 42.54 -8.34
CA PRO A 60 21.05 42.04 -9.20
C PRO A 60 21.00 40.51 -9.43
N GLN A 61 19.82 39.91 -9.38
CA GLN A 61 19.60 38.51 -9.72
C GLN A 61 19.64 38.32 -11.25
N THR A 62 19.83 37.09 -11.69
CA THR A 62 19.81 36.74 -13.12
C THR A 62 18.59 35.86 -13.42
N PRO A 63 17.66 36.30 -14.29
CA PRO A 63 17.59 37.61 -14.94
C PRO A 63 17.26 38.76 -13.97
N LEU A 64 17.50 40.01 -14.39
CA LEU A 64 17.23 41.20 -13.59
C LEU A 64 15.78 41.21 -13.08
N TRP A 65 15.61 41.38 -11.77
CA TRP A 65 14.33 41.22 -11.08
C TRP A 65 13.80 42.55 -10.55
N ASN A 66 12.51 42.83 -10.75
CA ASN A 66 11.87 44.09 -10.35
C ASN A 66 11.15 44.00 -9.00
N LYS A 67 11.48 43.01 -8.17
CA LYS A 67 11.01 42.93 -6.80
C LYS A 67 12.17 42.89 -5.83
N GLU A 68 11.89 43.35 -4.63
CA GLU A 68 12.79 43.18 -3.50
C GLU A 68 12.91 41.69 -3.19
N VAL A 69 14.13 41.23 -2.93
CA VAL A 69 14.43 39.83 -2.62
C VAL A 69 14.97 39.82 -1.20
N GLU A 70 14.06 39.92 -0.23
CA GLU A 70 14.43 39.94 1.19
C GLU A 70 14.97 38.57 1.64
N PRO A 71 15.86 38.53 2.65
CA PRO A 71 16.21 37.26 3.28
C PRO A 71 14.98 36.70 4.01
N VAL A 72 14.56 35.51 3.61
CA VAL A 72 13.47 34.75 4.24
C VAL A 72 14.05 33.38 4.59
N ASN A 73 13.76 32.91 5.80
CA ASN A 73 14.12 31.55 6.20
C ASN A 73 12.92 30.66 5.98
N TYR A 74 13.06 29.71 5.07
CA TYR A 74 12.06 28.70 4.77
C TYR A 74 12.28 27.46 5.63
N ILE A 75 11.20 26.80 6.02
CA ILE A 75 11.27 25.43 6.55
C ILE A 75 11.43 24.52 5.33
N LEU A 76 12.45 23.66 5.33
CA LEU A 76 12.80 22.85 4.16
C LEU A 76 12.26 21.43 4.30
N TYR A 77 11.96 20.82 3.16
CA TYR A 77 11.62 19.41 3.06
C TYR A 77 12.71 18.51 3.67
N GLU A 78 12.29 17.59 4.53
CA GLU A 78 13.12 16.55 5.13
C GLU A 78 12.40 15.21 5.10
N SER A 79 13.16 14.14 4.84
CA SER A 79 12.63 12.78 4.74
C SER A 79 13.77 11.77 4.92
N SER A 80 13.48 10.63 5.53
CA SER A 80 14.42 9.49 5.62
C SER A 80 14.81 8.91 4.26
N THR A 81 13.98 9.07 3.23
CA THR A 81 14.27 8.61 1.87
C THR A 81 14.97 9.67 1.01
N LEU A 82 15.11 10.90 1.51
CA LEU A 82 15.80 11.97 0.78
C LEU A 82 17.32 11.82 0.88
N GLN A 83 17.98 11.61 -0.25
CA GLN A 83 19.45 11.51 -0.32
C GLN A 83 20.15 12.86 -0.51
N ALA A 84 19.50 13.80 -1.20
CA ALA A 84 20.04 15.14 -1.42
C ALA A 84 19.83 16.03 -0.19
N ILE A 85 20.58 17.13 -0.11
CA ILE A 85 20.47 18.11 0.98
C ILE A 85 19.91 19.42 0.40
N PRO A 86 18.61 19.71 0.58
CA PRO A 86 18.04 21.00 0.25
C PRO A 86 18.75 22.14 0.97
N THR A 87 18.91 23.25 0.26
CA THR A 87 19.39 24.50 0.82
C THR A 87 18.29 25.55 0.76
N GLN A 88 18.46 26.65 1.50
CA GLN A 88 17.50 27.76 1.43
C GLN A 88 17.29 28.19 -0.03
N PRO A 89 16.05 28.49 -0.45
CA PRO A 89 15.76 28.85 -1.83
C PRO A 89 16.69 29.92 -2.39
N MET A 90 17.32 29.60 -3.52
CA MET A 90 18.22 30.50 -4.24
C MET A 90 17.81 30.57 -5.72
N GLY A 91 18.46 31.47 -6.47
CA GLY A 91 18.33 31.51 -7.93
C GLY A 91 16.86 31.65 -8.39
N PRO A 92 16.42 30.88 -9.41
CA PRO A 92 15.07 30.97 -9.97
C PRO A 92 13.94 30.77 -8.95
N SER A 93 14.04 29.77 -8.07
CA SER A 93 12.99 29.48 -7.08
C SER A 93 12.77 30.64 -6.14
N ARG A 94 13.85 31.31 -5.69
CA ARG A 94 13.72 32.50 -4.85
C ARG A 94 12.97 33.64 -5.54
N LEU A 95 13.13 33.80 -6.86
CA LEU A 95 12.40 34.80 -7.64
C LEU A 95 10.89 34.50 -7.65
N CYS A 96 10.51 33.25 -7.91
CA CYS A 96 9.12 32.80 -7.83
C CYS A 96 8.54 33.08 -6.44
N LEU A 97 9.28 32.71 -5.40
CA LEU A 97 8.84 32.88 -4.01
C LEU A 97 8.64 34.36 -3.63
N THR A 98 9.28 35.35 -4.28
CA THR A 98 8.96 36.77 -4.01
C THR A 98 7.50 37.17 -4.29
N CYS A 99 6.70 36.30 -4.88
CA CYS A 99 5.25 36.44 -4.94
C CYS A 99 4.54 35.28 -4.23
N HIS A 100 5.04 34.06 -4.42
CA HIS A 100 4.39 32.83 -4.00
C HIS A 100 4.63 32.47 -2.53
N ASP A 101 5.50 33.17 -1.81
CA ASP A 101 5.66 33.01 -0.35
C ASP A 101 4.66 33.83 0.49
N GLY A 102 3.78 34.59 -0.18
CA GLY A 102 2.73 35.39 0.46
C GLY A 102 3.23 36.65 1.17
N LEU A 103 4.53 36.96 1.16
CA LEU A 103 5.10 38.05 1.97
C LEU A 103 5.10 39.41 1.26
N ILE A 104 5.27 39.42 -0.07
CA ILE A 104 5.41 40.65 -0.86
C ILE A 104 4.19 40.82 -1.77
N ALA A 105 3.55 41.97 -1.65
CA ALA A 105 2.41 42.31 -2.50
C ALA A 105 2.76 42.28 -4.00
N LEU A 106 1.86 41.74 -4.84
CA LEU A 106 2.06 41.62 -6.29
C LEU A 106 2.50 42.92 -6.96
N GLY A 107 1.88 44.05 -6.58
CA GLY A 107 2.19 45.38 -7.12
C GLY A 107 3.37 46.12 -6.47
N ALA A 108 4.06 45.52 -5.49
CA ALA A 108 5.28 46.09 -4.92
C ALA A 108 6.46 45.80 -5.86
N LEU A 109 6.93 46.83 -6.58
CA LEU A 109 8.05 46.75 -7.51
C LEU A 109 9.15 47.73 -7.08
N LEU A 110 10.41 47.41 -7.40
CA LEU A 110 11.55 48.30 -7.14
C LEU A 110 11.45 49.61 -7.93
N THR A 111 10.84 49.57 -9.11
CA THR A 111 10.59 50.76 -9.94
C THR A 111 9.36 51.57 -9.53
N GLY A 112 8.62 51.16 -8.50
CA GLY A 112 7.42 51.86 -8.01
C GLY A 112 6.27 50.91 -7.65
N LYS A 113 5.18 51.46 -7.10
CA LYS A 113 4.02 50.68 -6.67
C LYS A 113 2.92 50.69 -7.74
N VAL A 114 2.43 49.52 -8.11
CA VAL A 114 1.26 49.32 -8.97
C VAL A 114 0.08 48.86 -8.12
N THR A 115 -1.12 49.38 -8.38
CA THR A 115 -2.33 48.91 -7.69
C THR A 115 -2.90 47.70 -8.42
N THR A 116 -3.13 46.61 -7.70
CA THR A 116 -3.73 45.36 -8.20
C THR A 116 -5.17 45.19 -7.71
N THR A 117 -5.93 44.33 -8.38
CA THR A 117 -7.31 43.94 -8.04
C THR A 117 -7.42 43.16 -6.74
N GLY A 118 -6.31 42.57 -6.28
CA GLY A 118 -6.23 41.79 -5.05
C GLY A 118 -4.82 41.28 -4.80
N GLU A 119 -4.73 40.27 -3.93
CA GLU A 119 -3.50 39.72 -3.36
C GLU A 119 -3.52 38.18 -3.44
N ILE A 120 -2.35 37.55 -3.29
CA ILE A 120 -2.23 36.11 -3.04
C ILE A 120 -2.46 35.93 -1.54
N THR A 121 -3.55 35.27 -1.18
CA THR A 121 -3.92 34.99 0.21
C THR A 121 -3.66 33.52 0.53
N PRO A 122 -3.50 33.15 1.81
CA PRO A 122 -3.23 31.76 2.22
C PRO A 122 -4.25 30.72 1.76
N GLU A 123 -5.47 31.13 1.42
CA GLU A 123 -6.50 30.23 0.91
C GLU A 123 -6.34 29.92 -0.59
N ARG A 124 -5.42 30.58 -1.28
CA ARG A 124 -5.18 30.36 -2.71
C ARG A 124 -4.08 29.32 -2.89
N ARG A 125 -4.31 28.36 -3.78
CA ARG A 125 -3.29 27.37 -4.22
C ARG A 125 -2.01 27.97 -4.82
N SER A 126 -2.02 29.26 -5.17
CA SER A 126 -0.83 29.97 -5.60
C SER A 126 0.04 30.46 -4.44
N ASP A 127 -0.43 30.36 -3.20
CA ASP A 127 0.38 30.63 -2.01
C ASP A 127 1.06 29.33 -1.59
N ILE A 128 2.38 29.30 -1.73
CA ILE A 128 3.26 28.24 -1.23
C ILE A 128 3.72 28.57 0.19
N GLY A 129 3.73 29.85 0.56
CA GLY A 129 4.16 30.28 1.89
C GLY A 129 5.65 30.08 2.13
N THR A 130 6.01 30.03 3.42
CA THR A 130 7.41 29.90 3.89
C THR A 130 7.73 28.52 4.47
N ASP A 131 6.72 27.66 4.60
CA ASP A 131 6.90 26.27 4.98
C ASP A 131 6.92 25.45 3.69
N LEU A 132 8.08 24.88 3.36
CA LEU A 132 8.28 24.02 2.19
C LEU A 132 8.46 22.56 2.62
N ALA A 133 8.12 22.22 3.87
CA ALA A 133 8.30 20.87 4.37
C ALA A 133 7.36 19.86 3.68
N ASP A 134 6.23 20.33 3.15
CA ASP A 134 5.19 19.56 2.46
C ASP A 134 5.17 19.79 0.94
N ASP A 135 6.24 20.40 0.42
CA ASP A 135 6.49 20.60 -1.00
C ASP A 135 7.62 19.72 -1.52
N HIS A 136 7.57 19.37 -2.80
CA HIS A 136 8.65 18.69 -3.47
C HIS A 136 9.94 19.51 -3.36
N PRO A 137 11.06 18.93 -2.91
CA PRO A 137 12.25 19.68 -2.61
C PRO A 137 12.78 20.43 -3.85
N ILE A 138 13.36 21.60 -3.58
CA ILE A 138 14.03 22.49 -4.55
C ILE A 138 15.34 22.99 -3.94
N SER A 139 16.15 23.68 -4.76
CA SER A 139 17.44 24.26 -4.36
C SER A 139 18.42 23.22 -3.80
N PHE A 140 18.51 22.08 -4.49
CA PHE A 140 19.51 21.01 -4.27
C PHE A 140 20.04 20.50 -5.61
N SER A 141 21.26 19.95 -5.63
CA SER A 141 21.82 19.34 -6.85
C SER A 141 21.17 17.98 -7.11
N TYR A 142 20.56 17.81 -8.29
CA TYR A 142 20.01 16.53 -8.71
C TYR A 142 21.04 15.40 -8.65
N LEU A 143 22.32 15.69 -8.91
CA LEU A 143 23.37 14.68 -8.91
C LEU A 143 23.52 13.98 -7.55
N ASP A 144 23.26 14.68 -6.45
CA ASP A 144 23.35 14.12 -5.10
C ASP A 144 22.26 13.07 -4.84
N SER A 145 21.14 13.14 -5.56
CA SER A 145 20.06 12.14 -5.47
C SER A 145 20.33 10.86 -6.27
N THR A 146 21.28 10.87 -7.21
CA THR A 146 21.52 9.74 -8.13
C THR A 146 22.16 8.51 -7.49
N ILE A 147 22.50 8.57 -6.21
CA ILE A 147 22.89 7.41 -5.40
C ILE A 147 21.72 6.44 -5.19
N ASP A 148 20.49 6.96 -5.21
CA ASP A 148 19.28 6.16 -5.13
C ASP A 148 19.05 5.41 -6.47
N PRO A 149 18.94 4.07 -6.44
CA PRO A 149 18.67 3.28 -7.64
C PRO A 149 17.32 3.57 -8.29
N GLU A 150 16.36 4.21 -7.60
CA GLU A 150 15.07 4.65 -8.13
C GLU A 150 15.10 6.06 -8.73
N ILE A 151 16.27 6.71 -8.79
CA ILE A 151 16.48 7.98 -9.49
C ILE A 151 17.14 7.75 -10.85
N VAL A 152 16.63 8.40 -11.89
CA VAL A 152 17.19 8.35 -13.25
C VAL A 152 18.59 8.96 -13.25
N SER A 153 19.59 8.16 -13.63
CA SER A 153 21.01 8.53 -13.70
C SER A 153 21.59 8.03 -15.03
N PRO A 154 22.23 8.90 -15.85
CA PRO A 154 22.47 10.33 -15.63
C PRO A 154 21.18 11.18 -15.63
N PRO A 155 21.24 12.47 -15.23
CA PRO A 155 20.08 13.36 -15.25
C PRO A 155 19.35 13.36 -16.60
N PRO A 156 18.03 13.56 -16.62
CA PRO A 156 17.24 13.47 -17.84
C PRO A 156 17.67 14.49 -18.89
N ASN A 157 17.92 14.02 -20.11
CA ASN A 157 18.27 14.88 -21.25
C ASN A 157 17.00 15.34 -22.00
N ASP A 158 16.08 15.99 -21.30
CA ASP A 158 14.89 16.62 -21.88
C ASP A 158 15.07 18.14 -21.86
N PRO A 159 15.11 18.84 -23.00
CA PRO A 159 15.41 20.27 -23.05
C PRO A 159 14.36 21.16 -22.37
N ARG A 160 13.19 20.61 -22.03
CA ARG A 160 12.14 21.31 -21.27
C ARG A 160 12.45 21.36 -19.78
N LEU A 161 13.24 20.42 -19.26
CA LEU A 161 13.65 20.39 -17.86
C LEU A 161 14.89 21.25 -17.69
N ILE A 162 14.70 22.49 -17.25
CA ILE A 162 15.79 23.44 -17.07
C ILE A 162 16.37 23.28 -15.67
N PHE A 163 17.56 22.71 -15.59
CA PHE A 163 18.33 22.65 -14.35
C PHE A 163 19.22 23.88 -14.21
N TYR A 164 19.29 24.45 -13.01
CA TYR A 164 20.10 25.65 -12.76
C TYR A 164 21.53 25.30 -12.33
N GLY A 165 22.54 25.97 -12.91
CA GLY A 165 23.93 25.79 -12.53
C GLY A 165 24.41 24.33 -12.61
N ASN A 166 24.83 23.76 -11.49
CA ASN A 166 25.31 22.37 -11.38
C ASN A 166 24.15 21.38 -11.18
N PHE A 167 23.23 21.34 -12.15
CA PHE A 167 22.04 20.47 -12.13
C PHE A 167 21.12 20.69 -10.91
N SER A 168 21.00 21.93 -10.41
CA SER A 168 20.07 22.24 -9.32
C SER A 168 18.62 22.08 -9.80
N ILE A 169 17.82 21.39 -9.00
CA ILE A 169 16.36 21.36 -9.15
C ILE A 169 15.80 22.67 -8.59
N GLU A 170 15.01 23.36 -9.40
CA GLU A 170 14.35 24.61 -9.02
C GLU A 170 12.88 24.57 -9.46
N CYS A 171 12.05 25.52 -8.99
CA CYS A 171 10.67 25.65 -9.47
C CYS A 171 10.62 25.70 -11.01
N SER A 172 11.59 26.37 -11.64
CA SER A 172 11.70 26.49 -13.10
C SER A 172 12.08 25.20 -13.83
N THR A 173 12.47 24.15 -13.11
CA THR A 173 12.70 22.82 -13.71
C THR A 173 11.37 22.15 -14.05
N CYS A 174 10.33 22.39 -13.24
CA CYS A 174 8.99 21.83 -13.43
C CYS A 174 8.01 22.82 -14.07
N HIS A 175 8.23 24.13 -13.86
CA HIS A 175 7.34 25.20 -14.31
C HIS A 175 8.00 26.20 -15.28
N ASP A 176 7.27 26.70 -16.27
CA ASP A 176 7.65 27.84 -17.09
C ASP A 176 6.69 29.01 -16.83
N ALA A 177 7.16 30.06 -16.16
CA ALA A 177 6.34 31.23 -15.85
C ALA A 177 5.78 31.96 -17.10
N HIS A 178 6.33 31.71 -18.29
CA HIS A 178 5.95 32.36 -19.54
C HIS A 178 4.98 31.56 -20.40
N GLU A 179 4.76 30.27 -20.10
CA GLU A 179 3.94 29.38 -20.91
C GLU A 179 2.96 28.61 -20.02
N ASP A 180 1.71 28.52 -20.48
CA ASP A 180 0.62 27.93 -19.70
C ASP A 180 -0.27 27.07 -20.61
N ASN A 181 0.37 26.12 -21.28
CA ASN A 181 -0.18 25.27 -22.33
C ASN A 181 -0.51 23.84 -21.86
N HIS A 182 -0.21 23.53 -20.60
CA HIS A 182 -0.43 22.22 -19.97
C HIS A 182 -1.41 22.39 -18.81
N CYS A 183 -2.69 22.16 -19.09
CA CYS A 183 -3.80 22.47 -18.20
C CYS A 183 -4.51 21.21 -17.71
N ASP A 184 -4.98 21.26 -16.47
CA ASP A 184 -5.87 20.28 -15.87
C ASP A 184 -7.31 20.85 -15.76
N LYS A 185 -8.15 20.18 -14.95
CA LYS A 185 -9.58 20.46 -14.72
C LYS A 185 -9.88 21.95 -14.64
N GLY A 186 -10.79 22.38 -15.51
CA GLY A 186 -11.34 23.73 -15.49
C GLY A 186 -10.43 24.82 -16.06
N TYR A 187 -9.47 24.47 -16.94
CA TYR A 187 -8.48 25.40 -17.51
C TYR A 187 -7.53 25.99 -16.46
N GLU A 188 -7.28 25.24 -15.40
CA GLU A 188 -6.24 25.55 -14.42
C GLU A 188 -4.91 25.00 -14.91
N CYS A 189 -4.30 25.80 -15.75
CA CYS A 189 -2.97 25.59 -16.24
C CYS A 189 -1.98 25.91 -15.11
N LYS A 190 -1.12 24.93 -14.81
CA LYS A 190 -0.18 24.96 -13.68
C LYS A 190 1.21 25.44 -14.11
N PHE A 191 1.33 26.07 -15.28
CA PHE A 191 2.61 26.44 -15.88
C PHE A 191 3.60 25.28 -16.02
N LEU A 192 3.14 24.03 -16.07
CA LEU A 192 4.07 22.89 -16.17
C LEU A 192 4.84 22.94 -17.48
N VAL A 193 6.09 22.50 -17.49
CA VAL A 193 6.91 22.42 -18.71
C VAL A 193 6.50 21.27 -19.65
N MET A 194 5.59 20.42 -19.19
CA MET A 194 4.94 19.37 -19.98
C MET A 194 3.62 18.91 -19.36
N ASP A 195 2.79 18.25 -20.17
CA ASP A 195 1.61 17.51 -19.71
C ASP A 195 2.03 16.38 -18.78
N ASN A 196 1.45 16.32 -17.58
CA ASN A 196 1.78 15.32 -16.57
C ASN A 196 0.84 14.10 -16.54
N ARG A 197 -0.06 13.94 -17.53
CA ARG A 197 -0.81 12.69 -17.70
C ARG A 197 0.14 11.49 -17.70
N TYR A 198 -0.26 10.42 -17.04
CA TYR A 198 0.55 9.21 -16.83
C TYR A 198 1.83 9.46 -16.03
N ALA A 199 1.82 10.50 -15.18
CA ALA A 199 2.98 10.97 -14.43
C ALA A 199 4.20 11.32 -15.30
N ALA A 200 3.96 11.79 -16.53
CA ALA A 200 5.01 11.95 -17.55
C ALA A 200 6.15 12.89 -17.14
N LEU A 201 5.91 13.86 -16.26
CA LEU A 201 6.94 14.72 -15.67
C LEU A 201 7.72 13.97 -14.58
N CYS A 202 7.01 13.37 -13.62
CA CYS A 202 7.62 12.68 -12.48
C CYS A 202 8.55 11.56 -12.93
N ILE A 203 8.11 10.75 -13.91
CA ILE A 203 8.88 9.58 -14.39
C ILE A 203 10.09 9.95 -15.26
N LYS A 204 10.32 11.25 -15.52
CA LYS A 204 11.61 11.69 -16.06
C LYS A 204 12.72 11.50 -15.04
N CYS A 205 12.42 11.73 -13.76
CA CYS A 205 13.40 11.70 -12.68
C CYS A 205 13.25 10.45 -11.80
N HIS A 206 12.01 10.05 -11.51
CA HIS A 206 11.70 8.91 -10.64
C HIS A 206 11.39 7.66 -11.44
N LYS A 207 12.09 6.56 -11.17
CA LYS A 207 11.97 5.28 -11.87
C LYS A 207 11.70 4.13 -10.89
N MET A 208 10.59 4.26 -10.17
CA MET A 208 10.21 3.33 -9.10
C MET A 208 10.17 1.88 -9.59
N ASP A 209 10.78 0.99 -8.81
CA ASP A 209 11.02 -0.37 -9.24
C ASP A 209 9.71 -1.18 -9.29
N GLY A 210 9.27 -1.55 -10.50
CA GLY A 210 8.01 -2.28 -10.73
C GLY A 210 6.85 -1.41 -11.23
N TRP A 211 7.03 -0.09 -11.29
CA TRP A 211 5.97 0.86 -11.68
C TRP A 211 5.32 0.53 -13.03
N LEU A 212 6.14 0.26 -14.05
CA LEU A 212 5.69 0.10 -15.45
C LEU A 212 4.63 -1.00 -15.65
N ASN A 213 4.62 -2.03 -14.79
CA ASN A 213 3.67 -3.13 -14.86
C ASN A 213 2.59 -3.07 -13.77
N SER A 214 2.64 -2.05 -12.91
CA SER A 214 1.68 -1.91 -11.83
C SER A 214 0.32 -1.43 -12.38
N PRO A 215 -0.82 -1.83 -11.79
CA PRO A 215 -2.13 -1.33 -12.19
C PRO A 215 -2.24 0.19 -12.17
N LYS A 216 -1.45 0.90 -11.37
CA LYS A 216 -1.50 2.37 -11.31
C LYS A 216 -0.85 3.04 -12.52
N ALA A 217 0.01 2.33 -13.25
CA ALA A 217 0.59 2.82 -14.49
C ALA A 217 -0.25 2.48 -15.73
N ILE A 218 -1.10 1.44 -15.67
CA ILE A 218 -1.75 0.87 -16.87
C ILE A 218 -3.27 0.75 -16.78
N SER A 219 -3.88 0.89 -15.61
CA SER A 219 -5.33 0.66 -15.42
C SER A 219 -6.17 1.78 -16.03
N GLY A 220 -7.08 1.38 -16.92
CA GLY A 220 -8.14 2.24 -17.43
C GLY A 220 -9.37 2.35 -16.53
N ALA A 221 -9.30 1.88 -15.27
CA ALA A 221 -10.41 1.99 -14.33
C ALA A 221 -10.74 3.46 -14.04
N THR A 222 -12.03 3.76 -13.91
CA THR A 222 -12.56 5.11 -13.75
C THR A 222 -13.43 5.21 -12.50
N TRP A 223 -13.47 6.39 -11.90
CA TRP A 223 -14.36 6.69 -10.79
C TRP A 223 -15.83 6.76 -11.24
N ASN A 224 -16.72 6.12 -10.47
CA ASN A 224 -18.15 6.07 -10.78
C ASN A 224 -18.94 7.36 -10.42
N GLY A 225 -18.27 8.39 -9.87
CA GLY A 225 -18.89 9.66 -9.47
C GLY A 225 -19.47 9.68 -8.04
N THR A 226 -19.33 8.59 -7.28
CA THR A 226 -19.80 8.51 -5.89
C THR A 226 -18.70 8.97 -4.93
N PRO A 227 -18.94 9.96 -4.05
CA PRO A 227 -17.93 10.48 -3.14
C PRO A 227 -17.24 9.41 -2.27
N PRO A 228 -15.97 9.64 -1.87
CA PRO A 228 -15.13 10.79 -2.23
C PRO A 228 -14.60 10.73 -3.67
N ASP A 229 -14.33 11.90 -4.27
CA ASP A 229 -13.61 12.01 -5.54
C ASP A 229 -12.14 11.64 -5.30
N PRO A 230 -11.58 10.58 -5.91
CA PRO A 230 -10.18 10.22 -5.74
C PRO A 230 -9.22 11.22 -6.41
N TRP A 231 -9.70 12.03 -7.36
CA TRP A 231 -8.86 12.95 -8.15
C TRP A 231 -9.45 14.36 -8.18
N PRO A 232 -9.57 15.04 -7.03
CA PRO A 232 -10.19 16.36 -6.97
C PRO A 232 -9.40 17.43 -7.75
N PHE A 233 -8.12 17.19 -8.03
CA PHE A 233 -7.17 18.15 -8.61
C PHE A 233 -6.80 17.91 -10.07
N THR A 234 -7.36 16.89 -10.72
CA THR A 234 -7.13 16.58 -12.14
C THR A 234 -8.49 16.40 -12.85
N GLU A 235 -8.50 16.46 -14.19
CA GLU A 235 -9.67 16.10 -15.00
C GLU A 235 -9.56 14.72 -15.64
N TRP A 236 -8.48 14.01 -15.32
CA TRP A 236 -8.19 12.75 -15.95
C TRP A 236 -9.04 11.67 -15.33
N LEU A 237 -9.57 10.79 -16.18
CA LEU A 237 -10.68 9.93 -15.81
C LEU A 237 -10.21 8.57 -15.30
N THR A 238 -8.97 8.22 -15.59
CA THR A 238 -8.44 6.88 -15.31
C THR A 238 -7.36 6.90 -14.25
N VAL A 239 -7.21 5.77 -13.55
CA VAL A 239 -6.11 5.53 -12.62
C VAL A 239 -4.77 5.76 -13.31
N ALA A 240 -4.58 5.23 -14.51
CA ALA A 240 -3.33 5.36 -15.26
C ALA A 240 -2.99 6.80 -15.62
N GLU A 241 -3.96 7.60 -16.06
CA GLU A 241 -3.71 9.01 -16.39
C GLU A 241 -3.30 9.81 -15.15
N ASN A 242 -3.87 9.51 -13.97
CA ASN A 242 -3.51 10.13 -12.70
C ASN A 242 -2.14 9.70 -12.17
N GLY A 243 -1.71 8.45 -12.44
CA GLY A 243 -0.36 7.98 -12.14
C GLY A 243 0.08 8.25 -10.69
N CYS A 244 1.21 8.95 -10.49
CA CYS A 244 1.70 9.30 -9.15
C CYS A 244 0.71 10.18 -8.36
N GLN A 245 -0.07 11.02 -9.04
CA GLN A 245 -1.06 11.91 -8.41
C GLN A 245 -2.32 11.18 -7.91
N ASN A 246 -2.41 9.86 -8.07
CA ASN A 246 -3.39 9.06 -7.35
C ASN A 246 -3.20 9.15 -5.83
N CYS A 247 -1.95 9.34 -5.37
CA CYS A 247 -1.60 9.35 -3.95
C CYS A 247 -0.76 10.58 -3.59
N HIS A 248 0.18 10.96 -4.45
CA HIS A 248 1.14 12.02 -4.14
C HIS A 248 0.62 13.42 -4.48
N MET A 249 0.94 14.36 -3.60
CA MET A 249 0.68 15.78 -3.73
C MET A 249 2.02 16.54 -3.71
N PRO A 250 2.52 17.04 -4.85
CA PRO A 250 3.84 17.68 -4.91
C PRO A 250 3.96 18.99 -4.14
N HIS A 251 2.86 19.63 -3.78
CA HIS A 251 2.85 20.90 -3.06
C HIS A 251 1.72 20.91 -2.05
N THR A 252 1.94 21.41 -0.84
CA THR A 252 0.92 21.43 0.23
C THR A 252 0.39 20.04 0.59
N ALA A 253 1.28 19.04 0.69
CA ALA A 253 0.93 17.67 1.01
C ALA A 253 0.33 17.51 2.42
N GLY A 254 -0.63 16.59 2.57
CA GLY A 254 -1.19 16.26 3.88
C GLY A 254 -0.20 15.49 4.77
N GLU A 255 0.56 14.56 4.18
CA GLU A 255 1.73 13.93 4.81
C GLU A 255 3.00 14.49 4.15
N PRO A 256 3.79 15.30 4.87
CA PRO A 256 4.93 15.99 4.27
C PRO A 256 6.08 15.07 3.84
N LYS A 257 6.45 14.04 4.62
CA LYS A 257 7.70 13.28 4.39
C LYS A 257 7.71 12.42 3.13
N ARG A 258 6.54 12.06 2.61
CA ARG A 258 6.32 11.26 1.39
C ARG A 258 5.50 11.99 0.36
N LEU A 259 5.11 13.22 0.68
CA LEU A 259 4.26 14.07 -0.16
C LEU A 259 2.95 13.34 -0.49
N LEU A 260 2.28 12.75 0.50
CA LEU A 260 0.98 12.11 0.30
C LEU A 260 -0.14 13.15 0.43
N SER A 261 -1.23 12.92 -0.31
CA SER A 261 -2.36 13.86 -0.37
C SER A 261 -3.06 14.01 0.99
N TYR A 262 -3.08 12.94 1.79
CA TYR A 262 -3.66 12.91 3.13
C TYR A 262 -2.61 12.51 4.15
N ALA A 263 -2.74 13.06 5.36
CA ALA A 263 -1.88 12.73 6.50
C ALA A 263 -2.05 11.27 6.92
N GLU A 264 -3.30 10.82 6.98
CA GLU A 264 -3.66 9.42 7.23
C GLU A 264 -3.39 8.56 5.98
N GLU A 265 -2.54 7.56 6.12
CA GLU A 265 -2.06 6.70 5.04
C GLU A 265 -3.22 6.02 4.28
N GLU A 266 -4.23 5.52 4.99
CA GLU A 266 -5.37 4.78 4.45
C GLU A 266 -6.19 5.65 3.50
N TRP A 267 -6.29 6.94 3.78
CA TRP A 267 -7.05 7.88 2.96
C TRP A 267 -6.40 8.16 1.61
N ASN A 268 -5.12 7.78 1.43
CA ASN A 268 -4.48 7.73 0.12
C ASN A 268 -4.86 6.47 -0.70
N CYS A 269 -5.56 5.51 -0.08
CA CYS A 269 -6.00 4.25 -0.69
C CYS A 269 -7.54 4.15 -0.82
N PHE A 270 -8.27 4.45 0.25
CA PHE A 270 -9.72 4.25 0.36
C PHE A 270 -10.57 4.97 -0.69
N PRO A 271 -10.24 6.18 -1.18
CA PRO A 271 -11.03 6.81 -2.25
C PRO A 271 -11.17 5.94 -3.51
N CYS A 272 -10.18 5.09 -3.79
CA CYS A 272 -10.22 4.11 -4.88
C CYS A 272 -10.68 2.72 -4.42
N HIS A 273 -10.31 2.30 -3.21
CA HIS A 273 -10.50 0.94 -2.68
C HIS A 273 -11.79 0.74 -1.85
N ASN A 274 -12.76 1.65 -1.99
CA ASN A 274 -14.10 1.59 -1.42
C ASN A 274 -15.15 0.95 -2.36
N GLY A 275 -14.73 0.43 -3.52
CA GLY A 275 -15.63 -0.11 -4.55
C GLY A 275 -16.09 0.90 -5.62
N ASN A 276 -15.65 2.17 -5.55
CA ASN A 276 -16.04 3.21 -6.52
C ASN A 276 -15.08 3.37 -7.71
N VAL A 277 -13.84 2.86 -7.59
CA VAL A 277 -12.85 2.75 -8.68
C VAL A 277 -12.41 1.30 -8.82
N ALA A 278 -11.88 0.71 -7.75
CA ALA A 278 -11.57 -0.70 -7.70
C ALA A 278 -12.88 -1.51 -7.70
N SER A 279 -12.85 -2.70 -8.33
CA SER A 279 -14.01 -3.60 -8.33
C SER A 279 -14.30 -4.23 -6.96
N LYS A 280 -13.35 -4.13 -6.03
CA LYS A 280 -13.43 -4.65 -4.66
C LYS A 280 -13.51 -3.49 -3.67
N ASN A 281 -14.34 -3.65 -2.64
CA ASN A 281 -14.42 -2.73 -1.51
C ASN A 281 -13.63 -3.32 -0.34
N VAL A 282 -12.35 -2.94 -0.24
CA VAL A 282 -11.48 -3.33 0.87
C VAL A 282 -11.79 -2.50 2.12
N MET A 283 -12.21 -1.24 1.94
CA MET A 283 -12.58 -0.35 3.04
C MET A 283 -13.65 -0.98 3.96
N ALA A 284 -14.63 -1.69 3.38
CA ALA A 284 -15.66 -2.38 4.16
C ALA A 284 -15.13 -3.53 5.04
N ASP A 285 -13.97 -4.13 4.72
CA ASP A 285 -13.37 -5.15 5.57
C ASP A 285 -12.79 -4.53 6.85
N PHE A 286 -12.27 -3.31 6.78
CA PHE A 286 -11.74 -2.56 7.92
C PHE A 286 -12.83 -1.94 8.82
N GLU A 287 -14.11 -2.01 8.41
CA GLU A 287 -15.24 -1.64 9.27
C GLU A 287 -15.74 -2.81 10.15
N LYS A 288 -15.20 -4.01 9.96
CA LYS A 288 -15.61 -5.22 10.70
C LYS A 288 -14.97 -5.25 12.09
N ALA A 289 -15.53 -6.07 12.98
CA ALA A 289 -15.07 -6.13 14.37
C ALA A 289 -13.68 -6.77 14.54
N SER A 290 -13.25 -7.63 13.61
CA SER A 290 -11.92 -8.23 13.61
C SER A 290 -11.21 -7.85 12.32
N HIS A 291 -10.23 -6.96 12.42
CA HIS A 291 -9.43 -6.47 11.30
C HIS A 291 -8.03 -6.10 11.76
N HIS A 292 -7.11 -5.94 10.81
CA HIS A 292 -5.85 -5.27 11.10
C HIS A 292 -6.11 -3.78 11.30
N PRO A 293 -5.67 -3.18 12.42
CA PRO A 293 -6.15 -1.86 12.82
C PRO A 293 -5.30 -0.74 12.18
N VAL A 294 -5.48 -0.54 10.88
CA VAL A 294 -4.80 0.49 10.08
C VAL A 294 -5.13 1.90 10.56
N GLU A 295 -6.27 2.10 11.21
CA GLU A 295 -6.70 3.39 11.72
C GLU A 295 -6.01 3.82 13.02
N ASN A 296 -5.20 2.96 13.64
CA ASN A 296 -4.62 3.23 14.96
C ASN A 296 -3.41 4.16 14.93
N THR A 297 -2.78 4.31 13.76
CA THR A 297 -1.51 5.00 13.60
C THR A 297 -1.53 5.94 12.40
N ILE A 298 -0.70 6.98 12.45
CA ILE A 298 -0.59 7.99 11.39
C ILE A 298 0.87 8.43 11.32
N GLY A 299 1.46 8.39 10.13
CA GLY A 299 2.78 8.96 9.82
C GLY A 299 3.95 8.29 10.53
N ILE A 300 3.81 7.03 10.94
CA ILE A 300 4.85 6.28 11.66
C ILE A 300 5.59 5.27 10.80
N HIS A 301 5.02 4.87 9.66
CA HIS A 301 5.68 3.96 8.74
C HIS A 301 6.87 4.64 8.07
N GLU A 302 8.02 3.96 8.05
CA GLU A 302 9.22 4.41 7.36
C GLU A 302 9.66 3.33 6.34
N PRO A 303 9.90 3.66 5.05
CA PRO A 303 10.23 2.64 4.03
C PRO A 303 11.50 1.82 4.33
N ASP A 304 12.44 2.41 5.07
CA ASP A 304 13.68 1.78 5.53
C ASP A 304 13.59 1.21 6.95
N GLU A 305 12.39 1.15 7.52
CA GLU A 305 12.18 0.55 8.83
C GLU A 305 12.64 -0.91 8.86
N ASN A 306 13.05 -1.35 10.05
CA ASN A 306 13.44 -2.72 10.25
C ASN A 306 12.17 -3.60 10.27
N PRO A 307 12.04 -4.61 9.39
CA PRO A 307 10.87 -5.48 9.38
C PRO A 307 10.70 -6.33 10.64
N LEU A 308 11.68 -6.34 11.56
CA LEU A 308 11.58 -6.89 12.92
C LEU A 308 10.97 -5.90 13.93
N ILE A 309 10.25 -4.86 13.48
CA ILE A 309 9.56 -3.92 14.37
C ILE A 309 8.18 -4.47 14.76
N SER A 310 7.84 -4.26 16.04
CA SER A 310 6.52 -4.53 16.61
C SER A 310 5.83 -3.19 16.83
N GLY A 311 4.59 -3.02 16.35
CA GLY A 311 3.70 -2.03 16.95
C GLY A 311 2.67 -1.36 16.05
N HIS A 312 2.70 -1.53 14.73
CA HIS A 312 1.71 -0.93 13.83
C HIS A 312 1.46 -1.75 12.58
N VAL A 313 0.37 -1.41 11.88
CA VAL A 313 0.02 -1.94 10.57
C VAL A 313 -0.59 -0.82 9.74
N GLU A 314 -0.02 -0.60 8.57
CA GLU A 314 -0.52 0.27 7.50
C GLU A 314 -0.70 -0.56 6.22
N CYS A 315 -1.39 0.01 5.23
CA CYS A 315 -1.56 -0.65 3.93
C CYS A 315 -0.22 -1.02 3.28
N VAL A 316 0.79 -0.16 3.45
CA VAL A 316 2.12 -0.30 2.85
C VAL A 316 3.04 -1.27 3.61
N ASP A 317 2.63 -1.74 4.79
CA ASP A 317 3.37 -2.79 5.50
C ASP A 317 3.22 -4.17 4.87
N CYS A 318 2.14 -4.36 4.10
CA CYS A 318 1.86 -5.57 3.35
C CYS A 318 1.89 -5.36 1.84
N HIS A 319 1.71 -4.14 1.33
CA HIS A 319 1.62 -3.87 -0.11
C HIS A 319 2.65 -2.86 -0.58
N ASN A 320 3.25 -3.14 -1.74
CA ASN A 320 4.09 -2.15 -2.43
C ASN A 320 3.23 -1.43 -3.47
N PRO A 321 2.80 -0.17 -3.23
CA PRO A 321 1.98 0.58 -4.17
C PRO A 321 2.72 0.87 -5.48
N HIS A 322 4.05 0.76 -5.56
CA HIS A 322 4.77 0.92 -6.83
C HIS A 322 4.88 -0.38 -7.63
N ALA A 323 4.85 -1.55 -6.98
CA ALA A 323 5.18 -2.83 -7.62
C ALA A 323 4.01 -3.83 -7.72
N HIS A 324 2.96 -3.68 -6.91
CA HIS A 324 1.87 -4.66 -6.89
C HIS A 324 1.25 -4.84 -8.28
N ASN A 325 0.80 -6.06 -8.58
CA ASN A 325 0.22 -6.45 -9.87
C ASN A 325 -0.70 -7.68 -9.73
N GLU A 326 -1.25 -8.15 -10.85
CA GLU A 326 -2.27 -9.22 -10.88
C GLU A 326 -1.68 -10.65 -11.01
N ARG A 327 -0.36 -10.83 -10.87
CA ARG A 327 0.28 -12.15 -10.99
C ARG A 327 -0.28 -13.11 -9.94
N ALA A 328 -0.95 -14.17 -10.37
CA ALA A 328 -1.34 -15.26 -9.49
C ALA A 328 -0.10 -16.06 -9.01
N ALA A 329 -0.19 -16.71 -7.86
CA ALA A 329 0.82 -17.61 -7.34
C ALA A 329 0.17 -18.80 -6.63
N GLU A 330 0.89 -19.92 -6.57
CA GLU A 330 0.52 -21.10 -5.79
C GLU A 330 1.33 -21.15 -4.50
N ALA A 331 0.72 -21.61 -3.41
CA ALA A 331 1.37 -21.59 -2.12
C ALA A 331 2.65 -22.45 -2.12
N PRO A 332 3.73 -21.99 -1.48
CA PRO A 332 3.80 -20.82 -0.60
C PRO A 332 4.21 -19.51 -1.31
N ASP A 333 4.42 -19.53 -2.63
CA ASP A 333 5.00 -18.43 -3.39
C ASP A 333 4.18 -17.14 -3.27
N ILE A 334 4.87 -16.01 -3.26
CA ILE A 334 4.22 -14.71 -3.14
C ILE A 334 3.48 -14.33 -4.43
N SER A 335 2.24 -13.87 -4.29
CA SER A 335 1.45 -13.35 -5.41
C SER A 335 1.82 -11.90 -5.76
N GLY A 336 1.37 -11.43 -6.91
CA GLY A 336 1.57 -10.06 -7.37
C GLY A 336 1.02 -8.99 -6.44
N SER A 337 0.06 -9.30 -5.56
CA SER A 337 -0.46 -8.34 -4.59
C SER A 337 0.57 -7.94 -3.53
N LEU A 338 1.54 -8.80 -3.24
CA LEU A 338 2.59 -8.60 -2.23
C LEU A 338 3.98 -8.49 -2.92
N GLU A 339 4.01 -8.21 -4.22
CA GLU A 339 5.24 -8.12 -5.02
C GLU A 339 6.21 -7.09 -4.42
N LYS A 340 7.48 -7.49 -4.26
CA LYS A 340 8.58 -6.65 -3.72
C LYS A 340 8.34 -6.11 -2.31
N MET A 341 7.62 -6.87 -1.49
CA MET A 341 7.58 -6.64 -0.06
C MET A 341 8.77 -7.28 0.63
N LYS A 342 9.22 -6.67 1.72
CA LYS A 342 10.14 -7.31 2.67
C LYS A 342 9.38 -8.36 3.48
N GLY A 343 10.09 -9.34 4.01
CA GLY A 343 9.55 -10.36 4.91
C GLY A 343 10.59 -10.89 5.87
N ILE A 344 10.18 -11.78 6.76
CA ILE A 344 11.04 -12.54 7.68
C ILE A 344 10.93 -14.01 7.32
N ASP A 345 12.05 -14.65 7.01
CA ASP A 345 12.07 -16.08 6.70
C ASP A 345 11.89 -16.94 7.97
N ARG A 346 11.84 -18.25 7.77
CA ARG A 346 11.64 -19.23 8.85
C ARG A 346 12.78 -19.26 9.87
N ASP A 347 13.97 -18.79 9.49
CA ASP A 347 15.14 -18.72 10.36
C ASP A 347 15.22 -17.35 11.10
N GLY A 348 14.24 -16.47 10.88
CA GLY A 348 14.20 -15.13 11.47
C GLY A 348 15.08 -14.10 10.73
N VAL A 349 15.48 -14.39 9.49
CA VAL A 349 16.32 -13.51 8.68
C VAL A 349 15.46 -12.66 7.74
N VAL A 350 15.84 -11.40 7.58
CA VAL A 350 15.18 -10.48 6.64
C VAL A 350 15.33 -10.98 5.20
N SER A 351 14.20 -11.15 4.52
CA SER A 351 14.05 -11.51 3.11
C SER A 351 13.60 -10.27 2.33
N ASP A 352 14.46 -9.72 1.46
CA ASP A 352 14.17 -8.53 0.67
C ASP A 352 14.61 -8.73 -0.81
N PRO A 353 13.68 -8.98 -1.74
CA PRO A 353 12.24 -9.15 -1.51
C PRO A 353 11.89 -10.52 -0.93
N ALA A 354 10.75 -10.57 -0.23
CA ALA A 354 10.09 -11.79 0.22
C ALA A 354 9.74 -12.70 -0.96
N ARG A 355 9.86 -14.01 -0.75
CA ARG A 355 9.60 -15.05 -1.75
C ARG A 355 8.31 -15.80 -1.47
N TYR A 356 7.92 -15.89 -0.20
CA TYR A 356 6.76 -16.65 0.25
C TYR A 356 5.78 -15.77 1.03
N GLN A 357 4.47 -16.02 0.92
CA GLN A 357 3.45 -15.18 1.59
C GLN A 357 3.65 -15.12 3.10
N TYR A 358 3.97 -16.26 3.73
CA TYR A 358 4.13 -16.32 5.18
C TYR A 358 5.27 -15.41 5.69
N GLU A 359 6.26 -15.09 4.86
CA GLU A 359 7.38 -14.22 5.25
C GLU A 359 6.89 -12.80 5.53
N VAL A 360 5.87 -12.33 4.79
CA VAL A 360 5.25 -11.02 5.03
C VAL A 360 4.50 -11.04 6.37
N CYS A 361 3.77 -12.12 6.67
CA CYS A 361 3.07 -12.29 7.94
C CYS A 361 4.05 -12.34 9.14
N PHE A 362 5.20 -12.99 8.97
CA PHE A 362 6.21 -13.14 10.02
C PHE A 362 6.90 -11.83 10.42
N LYS A 363 6.76 -10.74 9.66
CA LYS A 363 7.19 -9.40 10.12
C LYS A 363 6.62 -9.06 11.50
N CYS A 364 5.34 -9.39 11.72
CA CYS A 364 4.60 -9.00 12.92
C CYS A 364 4.15 -10.21 13.76
N HIS A 365 3.90 -11.36 13.13
CA HIS A 365 3.35 -12.54 13.82
C HIS A 365 4.42 -13.55 14.27
N ALA A 366 5.71 -13.27 14.07
CA ALA A 366 6.79 -14.15 14.53
C ALA A 366 7.49 -13.59 15.79
N ASP A 367 8.76 -13.17 15.68
CA ASP A 367 9.61 -12.78 16.82
C ASP A 367 9.12 -11.57 17.60
N THR A 368 8.32 -10.73 16.96
CA THR A 368 7.75 -9.49 17.50
C THR A 368 6.37 -9.68 18.08
N ASN A 369 5.80 -10.90 17.97
CA ASN A 369 4.46 -11.17 18.45
C ASN A 369 4.46 -11.24 19.98
N SER A 370 3.75 -10.29 20.58
CA SER A 370 3.50 -10.23 22.02
C SER A 370 2.04 -10.46 22.38
N GLN A 371 1.20 -10.78 21.39
CA GLN A 371 -0.20 -11.08 21.62
C GLN A 371 -0.36 -12.45 22.28
N LEU A 372 -1.30 -12.53 23.22
CA LEU A 372 -1.68 -13.79 23.84
C LEU A 372 -2.44 -14.65 22.82
N SER A 373 -2.22 -15.96 22.89
CA SER A 373 -2.95 -16.92 22.06
C SER A 373 -4.45 -16.84 22.31
N TYR A 374 -5.22 -16.84 21.22
CA TYR A 374 -6.69 -16.78 21.25
C TYR A 374 -7.31 -17.99 21.97
N VAL A 375 -6.61 -19.14 21.91
CA VAL A 375 -6.91 -20.37 22.67
C VAL A 375 -5.75 -20.61 23.64
N GLN A 376 -6.03 -20.92 24.91
CA GLN A 376 -4.99 -21.12 25.93
C GLN A 376 -4.47 -22.55 25.89
N ARG A 377 -3.28 -22.75 25.36
CA ARG A 377 -2.70 -24.07 25.09
C ARG A 377 -1.81 -24.59 26.22
N VAL A 378 -1.64 -25.91 26.28
CA VAL A 378 -0.61 -26.55 27.13
C VAL A 378 0.79 -26.11 26.68
N VAL A 379 1.06 -26.20 25.38
CA VAL A 379 2.24 -25.62 24.75
C VAL A 379 1.81 -24.31 24.11
N ASP A 380 1.99 -23.20 24.82
CA ASP A 380 1.66 -21.85 24.34
C ASP A 380 2.88 -21.22 23.65
N GLU A 381 2.82 -21.05 22.33
CA GLU A 381 3.89 -20.51 21.49
C GLU A 381 3.35 -19.36 20.64
N PRO A 382 3.52 -18.09 21.04
CA PRO A 382 3.00 -16.96 20.28
C PRO A 382 3.77 -16.66 18.99
N ASN A 383 4.95 -17.27 18.80
CA ASN A 383 5.79 -17.01 17.65
C ASN A 383 5.45 -17.92 16.47
N THR A 384 4.70 -17.39 15.51
CA THR A 384 4.11 -18.22 14.46
C THR A 384 5.11 -18.87 13.52
N ARG A 385 6.34 -18.35 13.36
CA ARG A 385 7.38 -19.10 12.62
C ARG A 385 7.89 -20.32 13.39
N ILE A 386 7.84 -20.31 14.73
CA ILE A 386 8.15 -21.47 15.56
C ILE A 386 7.01 -22.47 15.50
N GLU A 387 5.75 -22.04 15.56
CA GLU A 387 4.57 -22.91 15.39
C GLU A 387 4.64 -23.69 14.07
N PHE A 388 5.01 -23.02 12.96
CA PHE A 388 5.16 -23.64 11.63
C PHE A 388 6.57 -24.20 11.33
N SER A 389 7.42 -24.40 12.33
CA SER A 389 8.74 -24.99 12.12
C SER A 389 8.62 -26.41 11.55
N LEU A 390 9.35 -26.71 10.48
CA LEU A 390 9.36 -28.06 9.88
C LEU A 390 10.02 -29.13 10.77
N ASN A 391 10.60 -28.74 11.90
CA ASN A 391 11.12 -29.68 12.90
C ASN A 391 10.05 -30.09 13.90
N ASN A 392 8.91 -29.40 13.94
CA ASN A 392 7.84 -29.72 14.88
C ASN A 392 7.20 -31.09 14.57
N PRO A 393 6.73 -31.80 15.60
CA PRO A 393 5.95 -33.04 15.44
C PRO A 393 4.74 -32.89 14.51
N SER A 394 4.06 -31.76 14.53
CA SER A 394 2.95 -31.46 13.63
C SER A 394 2.80 -29.95 13.39
N TYR A 395 2.25 -29.62 12.22
CA TYR A 395 1.91 -28.27 11.77
C TYR A 395 1.00 -28.36 10.55
N HIS A 396 0.13 -27.36 10.34
CA HIS A 396 -0.54 -27.17 9.07
C HIS A 396 0.46 -26.72 7.99
N PRO A 397 0.25 -27.12 6.72
CA PRO A 397 1.29 -27.01 5.71
C PRO A 397 1.39 -25.60 5.10
N VAL A 398 1.83 -24.61 5.89
CA VAL A 398 2.04 -23.22 5.43
C VAL A 398 3.48 -23.00 4.99
N ALA A 399 4.43 -23.35 5.85
CA ALA A 399 5.87 -23.17 5.63
C ALA A 399 6.51 -24.34 4.83
N GLY A 400 5.77 -25.43 4.64
CA GLY A 400 6.19 -26.63 3.93
C GLY A 400 5.16 -27.74 4.08
N ILE A 401 5.39 -28.88 3.41
CA ILE A 401 4.48 -30.03 3.44
C ILE A 401 4.34 -30.56 4.88
N GLY A 402 3.10 -30.91 5.25
CA GLY A 402 2.76 -31.46 6.55
C GLY A 402 3.45 -32.80 6.81
N LYS A 403 3.62 -33.16 8.09
CA LYS A 403 4.32 -34.40 8.50
C LYS A 403 3.52 -35.67 8.24
N ASN A 404 2.20 -35.62 8.38
CA ASN A 404 1.35 -36.79 8.27
C ASN A 404 0.83 -36.98 6.82
N PRO A 405 1.22 -38.08 6.13
CA PRO A 405 0.70 -38.39 4.81
C PRO A 405 -0.69 -39.05 4.80
N ASP A 406 -1.18 -39.58 5.93
CA ASP A 406 -2.52 -40.18 6.06
C ASP A 406 -3.45 -39.24 6.84
N VAL A 407 -4.21 -38.43 6.10
CA VAL A 407 -5.25 -37.55 6.66
C VAL A 407 -6.59 -37.94 6.02
N PRO A 408 -7.32 -38.93 6.55
CA PRO A 408 -8.52 -39.50 5.91
C PRO A 408 -9.62 -38.47 5.64
N SER A 409 -9.69 -37.44 6.47
CA SER A 409 -10.64 -36.36 6.31
C SER A 409 -10.30 -35.40 5.16
N ILE A 410 -9.17 -35.54 4.46
CA ILE A 410 -8.88 -34.74 3.26
C ILE A 410 -9.07 -35.60 2.00
N PRO A 411 -9.79 -35.13 0.96
CA PRO A 411 -10.43 -33.81 0.84
C PRO A 411 -11.88 -33.74 1.34
N SER A 412 -12.33 -32.53 1.67
CA SER A 412 -13.75 -32.20 1.79
C SER A 412 -14.45 -32.10 0.42
N ALA A 413 -15.78 -31.95 0.43
CA ALA A 413 -16.54 -31.67 -0.78
C ALA A 413 -16.30 -30.26 -1.36
N LEU A 414 -15.81 -29.31 -0.56
CA LEU A 414 -15.59 -27.92 -0.97
C LEU A 414 -14.20 -27.67 -1.52
N GLU A 415 -13.23 -28.48 -1.13
CA GLU A 415 -11.85 -28.47 -1.66
C GLU A 415 -11.48 -29.86 -2.21
N PRO A 416 -12.21 -30.36 -3.24
CA PRO A 416 -12.13 -31.76 -3.68
C PRO A 416 -10.78 -32.16 -4.30
N THR A 417 -9.92 -31.18 -4.59
CA THR A 417 -8.58 -31.39 -5.14
C THR A 417 -7.47 -31.25 -4.10
N LEU A 418 -7.81 -30.93 -2.85
CA LEU A 418 -6.83 -30.81 -1.76
C LEU A 418 -6.28 -32.20 -1.40
N LEU A 419 -4.97 -32.27 -1.23
CA LEU A 419 -4.23 -33.45 -0.83
C LEU A 419 -3.41 -33.14 0.42
N PRO A 420 -3.11 -34.13 1.27
CA PRO A 420 -2.23 -33.95 2.44
C PRO A 420 -0.83 -33.39 2.09
N SER A 421 -0.40 -33.54 0.84
CA SER A 421 0.88 -33.02 0.34
C SER A 421 0.84 -31.57 -0.13
N ASN A 422 -0.33 -30.92 -0.17
CA ASN A 422 -0.42 -29.53 -0.60
C ASN A 422 0.11 -28.57 0.48
N ILE A 423 0.66 -27.46 0.02
CA ILE A 423 0.95 -26.29 0.85
C ILE A 423 -0.23 -25.32 0.72
N ILE A 424 -0.57 -24.63 1.80
CA ILE A 424 -1.66 -23.64 1.87
C ILE A 424 -1.10 -22.27 2.28
N TYR A 425 -1.87 -21.23 2.04
CA TYR A 425 -1.56 -19.87 2.47
C TYR A 425 -2.07 -19.59 3.89
N CYS A 426 -1.46 -18.63 4.61
CA CYS A 426 -2.06 -18.07 5.83
C CYS A 426 -3.48 -17.54 5.52
N THR A 427 -3.64 -16.93 4.35
CA THR A 427 -4.93 -16.41 3.83
C THR A 427 -5.89 -17.47 3.30
N ASP A 428 -5.59 -18.76 3.48
CA ASP A 428 -6.60 -19.82 3.37
C ASP A 428 -7.32 -20.06 4.71
N CYS A 429 -6.85 -19.50 5.83
CA CYS A 429 -7.62 -19.46 7.08
C CYS A 429 -7.98 -18.02 7.46
N HIS A 430 -7.03 -17.10 7.31
CA HIS A 430 -7.16 -15.68 7.65
C HIS A 430 -7.49 -14.83 6.42
N ASP A 431 -8.77 -14.74 6.05
CA ASP A 431 -9.27 -14.01 4.88
C ASP A 431 -10.56 -13.27 5.23
N SER A 432 -11.02 -12.39 4.35
CA SER A 432 -12.35 -11.81 4.46
C SER A 432 -13.43 -12.91 4.40
N ASP A 433 -14.39 -12.85 5.32
CA ASP A 433 -15.61 -13.68 5.31
C ASP A 433 -16.56 -13.37 4.14
N SER A 434 -16.20 -12.40 3.31
CA SER A 434 -16.89 -12.09 2.05
C SER A 434 -16.06 -12.45 0.82
N SER A 435 -14.91 -13.10 0.97
CA SER A 435 -13.99 -13.34 -0.14
C SER A 435 -14.54 -14.36 -1.15
N PRO A 436 -14.02 -14.38 -2.39
CA PRO A 436 -14.40 -15.38 -3.39
C PRO A 436 -14.11 -16.82 -2.96
N LYS A 437 -13.20 -17.06 -2.01
CA LYS A 437 -12.90 -18.41 -1.49
C LYS A 437 -14.07 -19.01 -0.72
N VAL A 438 -14.95 -18.16 -0.16
CA VAL A 438 -16.16 -18.59 0.56
C VAL A 438 -17.43 -18.34 -0.25
N GLY A 439 -17.30 -18.04 -1.55
CA GLY A 439 -18.42 -17.78 -2.46
C GLY A 439 -18.92 -16.34 -2.47
N GLY A 440 -18.23 -15.41 -1.80
CA GLY A 440 -18.58 -13.99 -1.77
C GLY A 440 -17.93 -13.16 -2.90
N SER A 441 -18.18 -11.85 -2.88
CA SER A 441 -17.69 -10.89 -3.87
C SER A 441 -16.64 -9.91 -3.34
N GLY A 442 -16.28 -10.00 -2.06
CA GLY A 442 -15.31 -9.15 -1.37
C GLY A 442 -13.88 -9.31 -1.86
N ALA A 443 -12.98 -8.57 -1.24
CA ALA A 443 -11.55 -8.70 -1.47
C ALA A 443 -11.01 -9.99 -0.83
N ARG A 444 -9.88 -10.48 -1.33
CA ARG A 444 -9.06 -11.45 -0.61
C ARG A 444 -7.99 -10.72 0.19
N GLY A 445 -7.60 -11.27 1.32
CA GLY A 445 -6.56 -10.74 2.21
C GLY A 445 -7.04 -10.70 3.66
N ALA A 446 -6.10 -10.63 4.58
CA ALA A 446 -6.36 -10.56 6.00
C ALA A 446 -6.78 -9.14 6.46
N HIS A 447 -7.57 -8.40 5.66
CA HIS A 447 -7.98 -7.04 6.01
C HIS A 447 -8.91 -7.07 7.23
N GLY A 448 -10.03 -7.81 7.13
CA GLY A 448 -10.98 -7.98 8.21
C GLY A 448 -12.11 -8.96 7.91
N SER A 449 -12.68 -9.52 8.99
CA SER A 449 -13.74 -10.52 8.99
C SER A 449 -14.70 -10.30 10.15
N SER A 450 -15.94 -10.78 10.01
CA SER A 450 -16.89 -10.88 11.12
C SER A 450 -16.50 -11.97 12.14
N PHE A 451 -15.59 -12.88 11.77
CA PHE A 451 -15.13 -13.97 12.62
C PHE A 451 -13.72 -13.67 13.13
N ALA A 452 -13.54 -13.65 14.45
CA ALA A 452 -12.24 -13.39 15.07
C ALA A 452 -11.42 -14.69 15.25
N PRO A 453 -10.07 -14.65 15.10
CA PRO A 453 -9.26 -13.53 14.62
C PRO A 453 -9.10 -13.53 13.08
N ILE A 454 -9.84 -12.64 12.41
CA ILE A 454 -9.86 -12.46 10.94
C ILE A 454 -10.04 -13.80 10.20
N LEU A 455 -10.90 -14.69 10.69
CA LEU A 455 -11.13 -15.99 10.08
C LEU A 455 -12.06 -15.89 8.89
N ARG A 456 -11.77 -16.59 7.79
CA ARG A 456 -12.61 -16.54 6.58
C ARG A 456 -14.00 -17.15 6.78
N GLU A 457 -14.15 -18.00 7.78
CA GLU A 457 -15.38 -18.71 8.10
C GLU A 457 -15.53 -18.85 9.61
N ARG A 458 -16.75 -19.15 10.05
CA ARG A 458 -17.06 -19.38 11.46
C ARG A 458 -16.25 -20.55 12.00
N TYR A 459 -15.70 -20.35 13.20
CA TYR A 459 -15.09 -21.38 14.02
C TYR A 459 -15.39 -21.09 15.48
N GLU A 460 -16.33 -21.83 16.05
CA GLU A 460 -16.69 -21.72 17.46
C GLU A 460 -15.70 -22.53 18.31
N ILE A 461 -15.17 -21.89 19.36
CA ILE A 461 -14.15 -22.49 20.25
C ILE A 461 -14.66 -22.72 21.67
N ASN A 462 -15.89 -22.29 21.97
CA ASN A 462 -16.47 -22.44 23.30
C ASN A 462 -16.83 -23.89 23.57
N ASP A 463 -16.62 -24.32 24.80
CA ASP A 463 -17.09 -25.62 25.27
C ASP A 463 -18.63 -25.73 25.18
N PHE A 464 -19.13 -26.97 25.05
CA PHE A 464 -20.55 -27.27 24.81
C PHE A 464 -21.14 -26.61 23.56
N THR A 465 -20.31 -26.38 22.53
CA THR A 465 -20.79 -25.92 21.23
C THR A 465 -21.41 -27.09 20.48
N PRO A 466 -22.69 -27.04 20.10
CA PRO A 466 -23.28 -28.10 19.30
C PRO A 466 -22.58 -28.23 17.95
N GLU A 467 -22.22 -29.46 17.60
CA GLU A 467 -21.69 -29.78 16.28
C GLU A 467 -22.69 -29.39 15.19
N SER A 468 -22.18 -28.63 14.22
CA SER A 468 -22.87 -28.36 12.97
C SER A 468 -21.84 -27.97 11.91
N TYR A 469 -22.25 -28.05 10.65
CA TYR A 469 -21.43 -27.55 9.56
C TYR A 469 -21.07 -26.06 9.78
N GLU A 470 -22.03 -25.26 10.23
CA GLU A 470 -21.86 -23.84 10.48
C GLU A 470 -20.90 -23.55 11.64
N SER A 471 -20.99 -24.26 12.77
CA SER A 471 -20.15 -24.05 13.96
C SER A 471 -18.66 -24.22 13.65
N PHE A 472 -18.31 -25.20 12.80
CA PHE A 472 -16.93 -25.57 12.48
C PHE A 472 -16.61 -25.42 10.98
N ALA A 473 -17.30 -24.48 10.32
CA ALA A 473 -17.21 -24.26 8.87
C ALA A 473 -15.76 -24.09 8.37
N LEU A 474 -14.93 -23.38 9.14
CA LEU A 474 -13.52 -23.19 8.81
C LEU A 474 -12.76 -24.52 8.65
N CYS A 475 -12.93 -25.45 9.59
CA CYS A 475 -12.30 -26.76 9.56
C CYS A 475 -12.90 -27.63 8.47
N TYR A 476 -14.23 -27.65 8.37
CA TYR A 476 -14.96 -28.46 7.39
C TYR A 476 -14.78 -28.02 5.95
N ARG A 477 -14.24 -26.81 5.73
CA ARG A 477 -13.83 -26.35 4.40
C ARG A 477 -12.78 -27.27 3.78
N CYS A 478 -11.82 -27.75 4.58
CA CYS A 478 -10.74 -28.62 4.10
C CYS A 478 -10.94 -30.08 4.53
N HIS A 479 -11.50 -30.29 5.73
CA HIS A 479 -11.74 -31.61 6.29
C HIS A 479 -13.18 -32.09 6.07
N ASN A 480 -13.32 -33.29 5.58
CA ASN A 480 -14.58 -33.96 5.33
C ASN A 480 -15.27 -34.30 6.65
N ARG A 481 -16.39 -33.61 6.91
CA ARG A 481 -17.23 -33.81 8.09
C ARG A 481 -17.69 -35.26 8.25
N ASP A 482 -18.07 -35.93 7.16
CA ASP A 482 -18.57 -37.31 7.23
C ASP A 482 -17.45 -38.28 7.64
N SER A 483 -16.22 -38.06 7.18
CA SER A 483 -15.05 -38.85 7.60
C SER A 483 -14.73 -38.65 9.09
N ILE A 484 -14.82 -37.40 9.58
CA ILE A 484 -14.60 -37.07 10.99
C ILE A 484 -15.65 -37.75 11.87
N LEU A 485 -16.94 -37.59 11.55
CA LEU A 485 -18.05 -38.14 12.35
C LEU A 485 -18.27 -39.65 12.17
N ALA A 486 -17.58 -40.28 11.23
CA ALA A 486 -17.52 -41.73 11.07
C ALA A 486 -16.31 -42.36 11.79
N ASP A 487 -15.60 -41.57 12.61
CA ASP A 487 -14.49 -42.04 13.45
C ASP A 487 -13.33 -42.65 12.65
N GLU A 488 -13.15 -42.23 11.39
CA GLU A 488 -12.17 -42.85 10.49
C GLU A 488 -10.70 -42.61 10.90
N SER A 489 -10.44 -41.51 11.62
CA SER A 489 -9.12 -41.09 12.10
C SER A 489 -8.94 -41.19 13.62
N PHE A 490 -10.03 -41.24 14.39
CA PHE A 490 -10.03 -41.44 15.84
C PHE A 490 -11.35 -42.12 16.25
N PRO A 491 -11.36 -43.24 17.03
CA PRO A 491 -12.56 -44.04 17.29
C PRO A 491 -13.74 -43.38 18.02
N GLU A 492 -13.51 -42.25 18.70
CA GLU A 492 -14.52 -41.56 19.53
C GLU A 492 -14.67 -40.08 19.11
N HIS A 493 -14.37 -39.77 17.85
CA HIS A 493 -14.42 -38.41 17.34
C HIS A 493 -15.86 -37.87 17.36
N ASN A 494 -16.82 -38.69 16.94
CA ASN A 494 -18.24 -38.35 16.97
C ASN A 494 -18.77 -38.19 18.39
N GLU A 495 -18.34 -39.05 19.33
CA GLU A 495 -18.73 -38.93 20.74
C GLU A 495 -18.29 -37.57 21.30
N HIS A 496 -17.01 -37.23 21.17
CA HIS A 496 -16.49 -35.95 21.68
C HIS A 496 -17.14 -34.74 21.00
N ILE A 497 -17.21 -34.72 19.66
CA ILE A 497 -17.63 -33.52 18.94
C ILE A 497 -19.16 -33.38 18.95
N SER A 498 -19.91 -34.46 18.72
CA SER A 498 -21.38 -34.40 18.55
C SER A 498 -22.15 -34.62 19.85
N GLU A 499 -21.72 -35.57 20.69
CA GLU A 499 -22.47 -35.98 21.89
C GLU A 499 -22.06 -35.13 23.10
N GLU A 500 -20.76 -35.01 23.34
CA GLU A 500 -20.17 -34.22 24.42
C GLU A 500 -19.95 -32.74 24.04
N GLN A 501 -20.17 -32.38 22.77
CA GLN A 501 -20.15 -30.99 22.28
C GLN A 501 -18.81 -30.27 22.50
N VAL A 502 -17.72 -31.03 22.38
CA VAL A 502 -16.35 -30.55 22.51
C VAL A 502 -15.89 -29.92 21.18
N PRO A 503 -15.48 -28.64 21.15
CA PRO A 503 -15.01 -27.99 19.93
C PRO A 503 -13.68 -28.57 19.46
N CYS A 504 -13.38 -28.47 18.17
CA CYS A 504 -12.10 -28.94 17.62
C CYS A 504 -10.88 -28.30 18.31
N SER A 505 -11.04 -27.06 18.80
CA SER A 505 -10.01 -26.31 19.51
C SER A 505 -9.66 -26.91 20.85
N ALA A 506 -10.51 -27.74 21.46
CA ALA A 506 -10.18 -28.38 22.73
C ALA A 506 -8.96 -29.30 22.61
N CYS A 507 -8.77 -29.91 21.44
CA CYS A 507 -7.69 -30.87 21.18
C CYS A 507 -6.67 -30.37 20.16
N HIS A 508 -7.13 -29.73 19.08
CA HIS A 508 -6.28 -29.40 17.93
C HIS A 508 -5.84 -27.94 17.91
N ASP A 509 -4.54 -27.75 17.77
CA ASP A 509 -3.90 -26.46 17.51
C ASP A 509 -3.77 -26.22 16.00
N PRO A 510 -4.45 -25.21 15.43
CA PRO A 510 -4.51 -25.03 13.99
C PRO A 510 -3.20 -24.57 13.34
N HIS A 511 -2.18 -24.15 14.10
CA HIS A 511 -0.89 -23.77 13.49
C HIS A 511 0.09 -24.93 13.52
N GLY A 512 0.59 -25.27 14.69
CA GLY A 512 1.56 -26.33 14.88
C GLY A 512 2.13 -26.32 16.29
N VAL A 513 2.68 -27.45 16.69
CA VAL A 513 3.02 -27.68 18.09
C VAL A 513 4.49 -28.06 18.17
N ARG A 514 5.30 -27.26 18.85
CA ARG A 514 6.71 -27.60 19.10
C ARG A 514 6.81 -28.85 19.96
N GLU A 515 7.93 -29.56 19.83
CA GLU A 515 8.20 -30.69 20.72
C GLU A 515 8.23 -30.25 22.19
N ASP A 516 7.47 -30.95 23.02
CA ASP A 516 7.47 -30.78 24.48
C ASP A 516 7.24 -32.14 25.17
N PRO A 517 8.32 -32.82 25.61
CA PRO A 517 8.21 -34.14 26.23
C PRO A 517 7.39 -34.16 27.52
N ALA A 518 7.08 -33.00 28.12
CA ALA A 518 6.25 -32.93 29.32
C ALA A 518 4.76 -33.16 29.04
N SER A 519 4.30 -32.89 27.82
CA SER A 519 2.89 -32.98 27.40
C SER A 519 2.63 -33.97 26.26
N GLY A 520 3.68 -34.59 25.73
CA GLY A 520 3.59 -35.84 24.97
C GLY A 520 4.03 -35.74 23.51
N SER A 521 3.40 -36.51 22.63
CA SER A 521 3.86 -36.72 21.25
C SER A 521 3.58 -35.53 20.32
N HIS A 522 2.51 -34.77 20.57
CA HIS A 522 2.09 -33.61 19.77
C HIS A 522 1.95 -33.84 18.26
N THR A 523 1.79 -35.09 17.83
CA THR A 523 1.41 -35.40 16.44
C THR A 523 -0.06 -35.05 16.22
N HIS A 524 -0.49 -34.98 14.96
CA HIS A 524 -1.88 -34.70 14.59
C HIS A 524 -2.43 -33.38 15.17
N LEU A 525 -1.56 -32.38 15.39
CA LEU A 525 -1.88 -31.08 15.96
C LEU A 525 -2.42 -31.13 17.39
N ILE A 526 -2.21 -32.22 18.14
CA ILE A 526 -2.78 -32.36 19.48
C ILE A 526 -2.00 -31.50 20.50
N ASN A 527 -2.67 -30.49 21.03
CA ASN A 527 -2.21 -29.57 22.06
C ASN A 527 -3.44 -28.97 22.75
N PHE A 528 -3.74 -29.45 23.95
CA PHE A 528 -5.06 -29.24 24.55
C PHE A 528 -5.33 -27.79 24.97
N ASP A 529 -6.59 -27.36 24.85
CA ASP A 529 -7.10 -26.11 25.44
C ASP A 529 -7.27 -26.28 26.94
N THR A 530 -6.47 -25.57 27.71
CA THR A 530 -6.43 -25.62 29.17
C THR A 530 -7.65 -24.99 29.85
N ASN A 531 -8.52 -24.30 29.10
CA ASN A 531 -9.82 -23.85 29.62
C ASN A 531 -10.87 -24.97 29.64
N ILE A 532 -10.69 -26.03 28.84
CA ILE A 532 -11.64 -27.14 28.67
C ILE A 532 -11.07 -28.42 29.28
N VAL A 533 -9.79 -28.68 29.03
CA VAL A 533 -9.11 -29.92 29.37
C VAL A 533 -8.20 -29.71 30.58
N GLU A 534 -8.43 -30.51 31.62
CA GLU A 534 -7.68 -30.46 32.88
C GLU A 534 -6.62 -31.59 32.93
N PRO A 535 -5.51 -31.41 33.67
CA PRO A 535 -4.63 -32.51 34.01
C PRO A 535 -5.37 -33.57 34.83
N LEU A 536 -5.12 -34.85 34.55
CA LEU A 536 -5.60 -35.94 35.41
C LEU A 536 -5.05 -35.77 36.84
N PRO A 537 -5.81 -36.06 37.91
CA PRO A 537 -5.31 -35.94 39.28
C PRO A 537 -3.96 -36.64 39.49
N GLY A 538 -2.93 -35.86 39.84
CA GLY A 538 -1.55 -36.34 40.02
C GLY A 538 -0.62 -36.06 38.83
N GLN A 539 -1.13 -35.54 37.72
CA GLN A 539 -0.35 -34.99 36.61
C GLN A 539 -0.29 -33.46 36.65
N LEU A 540 0.73 -32.89 36.00
CA LEU A 540 0.92 -31.44 35.92
C LEU A 540 0.22 -30.84 34.70
N VAL A 541 0.15 -31.58 33.59
CA VAL A 541 -0.45 -31.16 32.32
C VAL A 541 -1.20 -32.34 31.69
N PRO A 542 -2.24 -32.09 30.87
CA PRO A 542 -2.80 -33.10 29.98
C PRO A 542 -1.71 -33.69 29.08
N PHE A 543 -1.77 -35.00 28.82
CA PHE A 543 -0.74 -35.72 28.08
C PHE A 543 -1.33 -36.53 26.93
N PHE A 544 -0.73 -36.44 25.73
CA PHE A 544 -1.11 -37.24 24.57
C PHE A 544 0.04 -38.15 24.11
N THR A 545 -0.26 -39.43 23.88
CA THR A 545 0.68 -40.41 23.31
C THR A 545 0.20 -40.85 21.95
N ASP A 546 1.05 -40.72 20.94
CA ASP A 546 0.84 -41.33 19.63
C ASP A 546 1.32 -42.79 19.66
N ASN A 547 0.40 -43.72 19.42
CA ASN A 547 0.66 -45.16 19.42
C ASN A 547 0.87 -45.72 18.00
N GLY A 548 0.93 -44.85 16.99
CA GLY A 548 1.11 -45.19 15.59
C GLY A 548 -0.19 -45.11 14.80
N ASN A 549 -0.30 -45.91 13.73
CA ASN A 549 -1.32 -45.69 12.70
C ASN A 549 -2.74 -45.59 13.27
N ARG A 550 -3.25 -44.35 13.22
CA ARG A 550 -4.56 -43.91 13.72
C ARG A 550 -4.80 -44.13 15.22
N SER A 551 -3.85 -44.67 15.97
CA SER A 551 -3.99 -45.02 17.38
C SER A 551 -3.29 -44.01 18.28
N GLY A 552 -3.92 -43.65 19.39
CA GLY A 552 -3.33 -42.79 20.40
C GLY A 552 -3.97 -43.02 21.76
N SER A 553 -3.42 -42.43 22.80
CA SER A 553 -4.01 -42.43 24.13
C SER A 553 -3.79 -41.10 24.84
N CYS A 554 -4.78 -40.69 25.62
CA CYS A 554 -4.76 -39.44 26.38
C CYS A 554 -4.72 -39.75 27.87
N THR A 555 -3.90 -39.01 28.61
CA THR A 555 -3.95 -38.95 30.08
C THR A 555 -4.34 -37.54 30.50
N LEU A 556 -5.62 -37.35 30.83
CA LEU A 556 -6.23 -36.04 31.08
C LEU A 556 -7.58 -36.22 31.77
N ARG A 557 -8.22 -35.11 32.15
CA ARG A 557 -9.61 -35.06 32.62
C ARG A 557 -10.39 -34.06 31.76
N CYS A 558 -11.55 -34.47 31.25
CA CYS A 558 -12.45 -33.60 30.49
C CYS A 558 -13.89 -33.90 30.90
N HIS A 559 -14.72 -32.87 31.12
CA HIS A 559 -16.14 -33.01 31.52
C HIS A 559 -16.42 -33.97 32.69
N SER A 560 -15.48 -34.09 33.64
CA SER A 560 -15.51 -35.02 34.79
C SER A 560 -15.20 -36.49 34.48
N GLU A 561 -14.88 -36.82 33.23
CA GLU A 561 -14.37 -38.13 32.83
C GLU A 561 -12.84 -38.16 32.86
N ASP A 562 -12.30 -39.17 33.55
CA ASP A 562 -10.88 -39.38 33.72
C ASP A 562 -10.36 -40.30 32.60
N HIS A 563 -9.49 -39.78 31.73
CA HIS A 563 -8.81 -40.54 30.70
C HIS A 563 -7.47 -41.01 31.27
N THR A 564 -7.30 -42.31 31.51
CA THR A 564 -6.14 -42.87 32.23
C THR A 564 -5.02 -43.38 31.32
N GLY A 565 -5.13 -43.19 30.00
CA GLY A 565 -4.16 -43.68 29.02
C GLY A 565 -4.05 -45.21 28.91
N THR A 566 -4.94 -45.96 29.57
CA THR A 566 -4.93 -47.44 29.62
C THR A 566 -5.84 -48.10 28.59
N GLY A 567 -6.71 -47.33 27.93
CA GLY A 567 -7.37 -47.75 26.71
C GLY A 567 -6.44 -47.45 25.55
N ASP A 568 -5.84 -48.48 24.96
CA ASP A 568 -5.40 -48.36 23.58
C ASP A 568 -6.69 -48.14 22.76
N PHE A 569 -6.93 -46.93 22.26
CA PHE A 569 -7.93 -46.71 21.21
C PHE A 569 -7.35 -47.27 19.90
N ALA A 570 -7.15 -48.58 19.87
CA ALA A 570 -6.60 -49.33 18.75
C ALA A 570 -7.72 -49.80 17.82
N TYR A 571 -7.44 -49.68 16.51
CA TYR A 571 -8.31 -50.04 15.39
C TYR A 571 -8.48 -51.54 15.22
#